data_AF-A0A074S431-F1
#
_entry.id   AF-A0A074S431-F1
#
_cell.length_a   1.000
_cell.length_b   1.000
_cell.length_c   1.000
_cell.angle_alpha   90.00
_cell.angle_beta   90.00
_cell.angle_gamma   90.00
#
_symmetry.space_group_name_H-M   'P 1'
#
loop_
_entity.id
_entity.type
_entity.pdbx_description
1 polymer ?
#
loop_
_entity_poly.entity_id
_entity_poly.type
_entity_poly.pdbx_seq_one_letter_code
_entity_poly.pdbx_strand_id
1 'polypeptide(L)'
;MSNLVRRRNITSYALYPLVQLLGPACRLLTPSINKLITSLSHRIQPRFILDFRSEEGQQNVEGWYNHQGHNTRFTLLEYRKDKEGRFKHEFIVVRLNSTTICRFDRRASDDERGYALHDEGAPAEDSAHVLSSFETEYQELLQKTEVLLSIKLPRGEDLRTVLAICRGIQTHARAATYSLMRYNCYFFSWMIVAGIARRTYNWEGISLSREGLYDVLKISPVELVPAQEPMSIQPRKSRINSWLRWMSIFTTKPYSRLQTNDDYRVIGRLELPDTLLYHYSYSHATINEILRKLLLGSQVGPELKKEFASEHSRVIHLIRSSLAVNRVRENAVNYGMNASAIDEDYDDLPRRYVRLKLEEASSAAAKILSTTSSKGDTWTHAWKASWNSPPQYVGRRNRNMNMYYTIFGDDRSMVCGVEQNEIQTSAPKPRYLRPFSATHSFIRFTRKVKPRTSKDRFRGLAQQWETIGFRVMQEWKSAWDEYGRASEEYVETILTRVTATVLERLDDIAPEQLVFGNNFRRLDQPVASPSLQEFIRSRMHEHFEMVDTFGFGSFQELITTTEEAMCEIWVTSLEQLSQHPSQNVL
;
A
#
# COMPACT_ATOMS: atom_id res chain seq x y z
N MET A 1 35.51 -21.38 -43.11
CA MET A 1 34.87 -22.52 -42.41
C MET A 1 35.97 -23.41 -41.87
N SER A 2 36.01 -23.65 -40.56
CA SER A 2 37.06 -24.45 -39.90
C SER A 2 36.62 -24.82 -38.48
N ASN A 3 36.17 -26.06 -38.28
CA ASN A 3 35.60 -26.50 -37.00
C ASN A 3 36.71 -26.95 -36.04
N LEU A 4 36.77 -26.38 -34.84
CA LEU A 4 37.64 -26.82 -33.74
C LEU A 4 36.82 -27.48 -32.62
N VAL A 5 36.79 -28.81 -32.61
CA VAL A 5 36.05 -29.60 -31.61
C VAL A 5 36.87 -29.69 -30.32
N ARG A 6 36.40 -29.02 -29.27
CA ARG A 6 37.05 -28.96 -27.95
C ARG A 6 36.75 -30.22 -27.11
N ARG A 7 37.62 -31.22 -27.18
CA ARG A 7 37.57 -32.39 -26.28
C ARG A 7 37.71 -31.96 -24.80
N ARG A 8 36.99 -32.63 -23.90
CA ARG A 8 37.14 -32.54 -22.44
C ARG A 8 37.83 -33.81 -21.95
N ASN A 9 38.84 -33.70 -21.09
CA ASN A 9 39.48 -34.84 -20.43
C ASN A 9 38.73 -35.21 -19.14
N ILE A 10 38.67 -36.51 -18.83
CA ILE A 10 37.93 -37.07 -17.69
C ILE A 10 38.91 -37.94 -16.86
N THR A 11 39.79 -37.30 -16.11
CA THR A 11 40.88 -37.99 -15.36
C THR A 11 41.13 -37.44 -13.95
N SER A 12 40.17 -36.72 -13.37
CA SER A 12 40.33 -36.01 -12.08
C SER A 12 39.68 -36.69 -10.86
N TYR A 13 39.17 -37.93 -11.00
CA TYR A 13 38.37 -38.62 -9.97
C TYR A 13 38.97 -39.97 -9.52
N ALA A 14 40.29 -40.03 -9.29
CA ALA A 14 41.00 -41.28 -9.01
C ALA A 14 41.93 -41.29 -7.77
N LEU A 15 42.07 -40.18 -7.03
CA LEU A 15 43.09 -40.02 -5.97
C LEU A 15 42.57 -39.39 -4.67
N TYR A 16 41.39 -39.82 -4.19
CA TYR A 16 40.84 -39.40 -2.89
C TYR A 16 41.05 -40.39 -1.71
N PRO A 17 41.05 -41.74 -1.88
CA PRO A 17 40.96 -42.67 -0.75
C PRO A 17 42.31 -43.12 -0.14
N LEU A 18 43.29 -42.22 0.01
CA LEU A 18 44.63 -42.55 0.54
C LEU A 18 45.15 -41.68 1.69
N VAL A 19 44.37 -40.70 2.16
CA VAL A 19 44.83 -39.73 3.20
C VAL A 19 44.38 -40.09 4.63
N GLN A 20 43.46 -41.04 4.81
CA GLN A 20 42.82 -41.32 6.11
C GLN A 20 43.57 -42.32 7.04
N LEU A 21 44.76 -42.81 6.68
CA LEU A 21 45.37 -43.99 7.33
C LEU A 21 46.62 -43.76 8.22
N LEU A 22 47.06 -42.51 8.44
CA LEU A 22 48.22 -42.18 9.28
C LEU A 22 47.91 -41.00 10.21
N GLY A 23 47.35 -41.26 11.40
CA GLY A 23 46.77 -40.18 12.21
C GLY A 23 46.50 -40.35 13.73
N PRO A 24 46.67 -41.51 14.40
CA PRO A 24 46.51 -41.54 15.86
C PRO A 24 47.64 -42.28 16.63
N ALA A 25 48.81 -41.67 16.77
CA ALA A 25 49.88 -42.20 17.65
C ALA A 25 50.87 -41.12 18.16
N CYS A 26 50.45 -40.24 19.09
CA CYS A 26 51.30 -39.53 20.07
C CYS A 26 50.51 -38.50 20.90
N ARG A 27 49.84 -38.91 21.99
CA ARG A 27 49.32 -38.00 23.04
C ARG A 27 49.25 -38.69 24.42
N LEU A 28 50.36 -38.68 25.17
CA LEU A 28 50.38 -38.98 26.61
C LEU A 28 51.40 -38.08 27.33
N LEU A 29 51.17 -37.85 28.62
CA LEU A 29 52.04 -37.18 29.61
C LEU A 29 52.27 -35.65 29.43
N THR A 30 51.44 -34.83 30.11
CA THR A 30 51.86 -33.93 31.22
C THR A 30 50.70 -33.02 31.69
N PRO A 31 50.06 -33.29 32.85
CA PRO A 31 49.02 -32.42 33.40
C PRO A 31 49.50 -31.70 34.68
N SER A 32 49.97 -30.45 34.57
CA SER A 32 50.23 -29.61 35.76
C SER A 32 50.21 -28.10 35.47
N ILE A 33 51.00 -27.63 34.50
CA ILE A 33 51.27 -26.19 34.30
C ILE A 33 50.09 -25.44 33.66
N ASN A 34 49.22 -26.12 32.90
CA ASN A 34 48.18 -25.47 32.08
C ASN A 34 47.22 -24.57 32.87
N LYS A 35 46.97 -24.82 34.17
CA LYS A 35 46.01 -24.02 34.96
C LYS A 35 46.34 -22.53 35.10
N LEU A 36 47.62 -22.14 34.96
CA LEU A 36 48.02 -20.73 34.97
C LEU A 36 48.08 -20.10 33.57
N ILE A 37 48.04 -20.93 32.52
CA ILE A 37 48.00 -20.49 31.12
C ILE A 37 46.55 -20.36 30.64
N THR A 38 45.61 -21.16 31.19
CA THR A 38 44.17 -21.08 30.86
C THR A 38 43.46 -19.80 31.34
N SER A 39 44.10 -18.94 32.12
CA SER A 39 43.62 -17.58 32.41
C SER A 39 44.07 -16.54 31.37
N LEU A 40 45.05 -16.89 30.53
CA LEU A 40 45.61 -16.08 29.44
C LEU A 40 45.42 -16.74 28.06
N SER A 41 44.77 -17.91 27.99
CA SER A 41 44.48 -18.59 26.73
C SER A 41 43.48 -17.78 25.92
N HIS A 42 43.96 -17.18 24.83
CA HIS A 42 43.17 -16.42 23.87
C HIS A 42 41.89 -17.20 23.49
N ARG A 43 40.73 -16.54 23.63
CA ARG A 43 39.41 -17.16 23.45
C ARG A 43 39.10 -17.31 21.95
N ILE A 44 39.72 -18.29 21.31
CA ILE A 44 39.32 -18.76 19.97
C ILE A 44 37.88 -19.29 20.10
N GLN A 45 36.90 -18.45 19.77
CA GLN A 45 35.50 -18.86 19.65
C GLN A 45 35.34 -19.53 18.28
N PRO A 46 34.92 -20.81 18.19
CA PRO A 46 34.65 -21.42 16.89
C PRO A 46 33.51 -20.68 16.17
N ARG A 47 33.44 -20.82 14.83
CA ARG A 47 32.29 -20.37 14.01
C ARG A 47 30.99 -20.88 14.65
N PHE A 48 30.21 -19.96 15.20
CA PHE A 48 28.93 -20.24 15.83
C PHE A 48 27.82 -20.20 14.76
N ILE A 49 27.05 -21.27 14.63
CA ILE A 49 25.92 -21.32 13.70
C ILE A 49 24.72 -20.63 14.35
N LEU A 50 24.12 -19.68 13.62
CA LEU A 50 22.89 -19.03 14.04
C LEU A 50 21.71 -19.91 13.63
N ASP A 51 20.98 -20.47 14.59
CA ASP A 51 19.68 -21.10 14.34
C ASP A 51 18.58 -20.33 15.05
N PHE A 52 17.68 -19.74 14.29
CA PHE A 52 16.47 -19.10 14.81
C PHE A 52 15.20 -19.95 14.58
N ARG A 53 15.34 -21.10 13.90
CA ARG A 53 14.22 -21.97 13.49
C ARG A 53 13.70 -22.83 14.65
N SER A 54 14.55 -23.16 15.62
CA SER A 54 14.18 -23.89 16.84
C SER A 54 14.24 -23.01 18.10
N GLU A 55 13.49 -23.37 19.15
CA GLU A 55 13.56 -22.68 20.45
C GLU A 55 14.93 -22.87 21.12
N GLU A 56 15.52 -24.07 21.01
CA GLU A 56 16.86 -24.37 21.49
C GLU A 56 17.92 -23.52 20.75
N GLY A 57 17.79 -23.40 19.43
CA GLY A 57 18.61 -22.51 18.60
C GLY A 57 18.52 -21.05 19.07
N GLN A 58 17.31 -20.52 19.26
CA GLN A 58 17.10 -19.16 19.76
C GLN A 58 17.74 -18.94 21.14
N GLN A 59 17.59 -19.90 22.07
CA GLN A 59 18.25 -19.87 23.38
C GLN A 59 19.78 -19.94 23.26
N ASN A 60 20.31 -20.75 22.35
CA ASN A 60 21.74 -20.83 22.07
C ASN A 60 22.28 -19.52 21.46
N VAL A 61 21.53 -18.84 20.58
CA VAL A 61 21.94 -17.54 20.01
C VAL A 61 21.92 -16.42 21.05
N GLU A 62 20.88 -16.31 21.86
CA GLU A 62 20.85 -15.34 22.97
C GLU A 62 21.91 -15.67 24.03
N GLY A 63 22.19 -16.97 24.25
CA GLY A 63 23.34 -17.43 25.03
C GLY A 63 24.66 -16.93 24.45
N TRP A 64 24.93 -17.16 23.17
CA TRP A 64 26.14 -16.70 22.47
C TRP A 64 26.30 -15.17 22.52
N TYR A 65 25.20 -14.44 22.37
CA TYR A 65 25.18 -12.97 22.48
C TYR A 65 25.62 -12.53 23.89
N ASN A 66 25.01 -13.08 24.94
CA ASN A 66 25.34 -12.72 26.32
C ASN A 66 26.78 -13.15 26.72
N HIS A 67 27.36 -14.18 26.10
CA HIS A 67 28.77 -14.56 26.29
C HIS A 67 29.77 -13.49 25.80
N GLN A 68 29.36 -12.54 24.95
CA GLN A 68 30.18 -11.40 24.53
C GLN A 68 30.21 -10.27 25.58
N GLY A 69 29.34 -10.32 26.60
CA GLY A 69 29.30 -9.36 27.70
C GLY A 69 29.07 -7.92 27.24
N HIS A 70 29.95 -6.99 27.65
CA HIS A 70 29.86 -5.58 27.23
C HIS A 70 30.36 -5.31 25.80
N ASN A 71 30.84 -6.32 25.08
CA ASN A 71 31.52 -6.19 23.79
C ASN A 71 30.57 -6.41 22.59
N THR A 72 29.30 -6.01 22.72
CA THR A 72 28.23 -6.23 21.72
C THR A 72 28.01 -5.02 20.80
N ARG A 73 28.48 -3.83 21.19
CA ARG A 73 28.37 -2.62 20.36
C ARG A 73 29.49 -2.53 19.35
N PHE A 74 29.21 -1.95 18.17
CA PHE A 74 30.20 -1.71 17.12
C PHE A 74 30.01 -0.34 16.46
N THR A 75 31.12 0.31 16.10
CA THR A 75 31.14 1.66 15.47
C THR A 75 31.65 1.65 14.03
N LEU A 76 31.98 0.47 13.50
CA LEU A 76 32.39 0.27 12.11
C LEU A 76 31.80 -1.05 11.61
N LEU A 77 31.12 -0.98 10.46
CA LEU A 77 30.77 -2.13 9.63
C LEU A 77 31.67 -2.13 8.37
N GLU A 78 32.11 -3.31 7.95
CA GLU A 78 32.84 -3.57 6.71
C GLU A 78 32.11 -4.67 5.93
N TYR A 79 31.62 -4.35 4.73
CA TYR A 79 31.14 -5.32 3.74
C TYR A 79 32.33 -5.77 2.91
N ARG A 80 32.64 -7.07 2.96
CA ARG A 80 33.90 -7.65 2.49
C ARG A 80 33.69 -8.80 1.51
N LYS A 81 34.73 -9.08 0.73
CA LYS A 81 34.74 -10.08 -0.35
C LYS A 81 36.04 -10.88 -0.32
N ASP A 82 35.98 -12.19 -0.53
CA ASP A 82 37.20 -13.00 -0.70
C ASP A 82 37.94 -12.60 -1.98
N LYS A 83 39.26 -12.38 -1.91
CA LYS A 83 40.09 -11.98 -3.07
C LYS A 83 40.33 -13.14 -4.04
N GLU A 84 40.24 -14.37 -3.53
CA GLU A 84 40.53 -15.61 -4.23
C GLU A 84 39.24 -16.45 -4.44
N GLY A 85 39.36 -17.54 -5.20
CA GLY A 85 38.25 -18.43 -5.52
C GLY A 85 37.45 -18.01 -6.77
N ARG A 86 36.79 -18.99 -7.39
CA ARG A 86 35.97 -18.79 -8.62
C ARG A 86 34.68 -18.03 -8.33
N PHE A 87 34.06 -18.33 -7.19
CA PHE A 87 32.90 -17.63 -6.67
C PHE A 87 33.37 -16.93 -5.41
N LYS A 88 33.87 -15.69 -5.58
CA LYS A 88 34.30 -14.84 -4.48
C LYS A 88 33.13 -14.65 -3.51
N HIS A 89 33.26 -15.20 -2.30
CA HIS A 89 32.23 -15.15 -1.29
C HIS A 89 32.20 -13.76 -0.62
N GLU A 90 31.01 -13.29 -0.26
CA GLU A 90 30.77 -11.96 0.29
C GLU A 90 30.09 -12.05 1.66
N PHE A 91 30.50 -11.17 2.58
CA PHE A 91 30.15 -11.29 3.99
C PHE A 91 30.33 -9.96 4.73
N ILE A 92 29.84 -9.91 5.98
CA ILE A 92 29.92 -8.71 6.83
C ILE A 92 30.94 -8.93 7.95
N VAL A 93 31.67 -7.87 8.30
CA VAL A 93 32.49 -7.77 9.50
C VAL A 93 32.09 -6.53 10.28
N VAL A 94 31.87 -6.65 11.58
CA VAL A 94 31.66 -5.51 12.48
C VAL A 94 32.78 -5.42 13.50
N ARG A 95 33.24 -4.20 13.80
CA ARG A 95 34.34 -3.95 14.76
C ARG A 95 33.78 -3.67 16.14
N LEU A 96 33.87 -4.68 17.01
CA LEU A 96 33.39 -4.60 18.40
C LEU A 96 34.29 -3.69 19.24
N ASN A 97 35.61 -3.80 19.05
CA ASN A 97 36.60 -2.92 19.69
C ASN A 97 37.88 -2.83 18.83
N SER A 98 38.94 -2.18 19.35
CA SER A 98 40.21 -1.99 18.63
C SER A 98 40.88 -3.30 18.20
N THR A 99 40.74 -4.37 18.98
CA THR A 99 41.39 -5.68 18.79
C THR A 99 40.43 -6.81 18.44
N THR A 100 39.12 -6.56 18.31
CA THR A 100 38.10 -7.61 18.16
C THR A 100 37.07 -7.25 17.11
N ILE A 101 36.78 -8.20 16.22
CA ILE A 101 35.72 -8.12 15.20
C ILE A 101 34.75 -9.30 15.35
N CYS A 102 33.55 -9.16 14.79
CA CYS A 102 32.66 -10.29 14.52
C CYS A 102 32.40 -10.39 13.01
N ARG A 103 32.70 -11.55 12.43
CA ARG A 103 32.38 -11.90 11.03
C ARG A 103 31.01 -12.58 10.98
N PHE A 104 30.16 -12.17 10.04
CA PHE A 104 28.86 -12.77 9.76
C PHE A 104 28.83 -13.31 8.33
N ASP A 105 28.58 -14.62 8.18
CA ASP A 105 28.47 -15.33 6.90
C ASP A 105 27.11 -16.01 6.75
N ARG A 106 26.63 -16.10 5.50
CA ARG A 106 25.59 -17.03 5.05
C ARG A 106 26.15 -18.00 4.02
N ARG A 107 25.88 -19.31 4.16
CA ARG A 107 26.30 -20.36 3.21
C ARG A 107 25.16 -21.34 2.95
N ALA A 108 25.22 -22.08 1.84
CA ALA A 108 24.48 -23.34 1.73
C ALA A 108 25.20 -24.40 2.57
N SER A 109 24.44 -25.25 3.27
CA SER A 109 25.02 -26.33 4.08
C SER A 109 25.79 -27.33 3.20
N ASP A 110 26.90 -27.85 3.73
CA ASP A 110 27.95 -28.48 2.93
C ASP A 110 27.52 -29.76 2.21
N ASP A 111 26.63 -30.55 2.84
CA ASP A 111 26.08 -31.78 2.27
C ASP A 111 25.08 -31.53 1.12
N GLU A 112 24.43 -30.36 1.11
CA GLU A 112 23.31 -30.04 0.21
C GLU A 112 23.59 -28.87 -0.76
N ARG A 113 24.84 -28.38 -0.85
CA ARG A 113 25.24 -27.27 -1.75
C ARG A 113 24.79 -27.44 -3.21
N GLY A 114 24.61 -28.67 -3.68
CA GLY A 114 24.10 -28.96 -5.03
C GLY A 114 22.69 -28.41 -5.27
N TYR A 115 21.83 -28.40 -4.25
CA TYR A 115 20.44 -27.95 -4.37
C TYR A 115 20.30 -26.42 -4.46
N ALA A 116 21.37 -25.66 -4.22
CA ALA A 116 21.36 -24.20 -4.29
C ALA A 116 21.13 -23.62 -5.71
N LEU A 117 21.03 -24.47 -6.74
CA LEU A 117 20.65 -24.11 -8.12
C LEU A 117 19.18 -24.39 -8.46
N HIS A 118 18.39 -24.97 -7.55
CA HIS A 118 16.94 -25.10 -7.72
C HIS A 118 16.19 -23.87 -7.19
N ASP A 119 14.90 -23.74 -7.54
CA ASP A 119 14.05 -22.64 -7.09
C ASP A 119 13.75 -22.70 -5.57
N GLU A 120 13.72 -23.91 -5.00
CA GLU A 120 13.62 -24.15 -3.56
C GLU A 120 14.90 -23.74 -2.80
N GLY A 121 16.06 -23.87 -3.45
CA GLY A 121 17.39 -23.70 -2.84
C GLY A 121 17.81 -24.86 -1.93
N ALA A 122 18.98 -24.69 -1.30
CA ALA A 122 19.51 -25.60 -0.27
C ALA A 122 19.24 -25.07 1.15
N PRO A 123 19.36 -25.87 2.22
CA PRO A 123 19.37 -25.36 3.59
C PRO A 123 20.46 -24.31 3.79
N ALA A 124 20.09 -23.20 4.42
CA ALA A 124 21.03 -22.14 4.76
C ALA A 124 21.65 -22.33 6.15
N GLU A 125 22.94 -22.00 6.24
CA GLU A 125 23.69 -21.76 7.46
C GLU A 125 24.11 -20.29 7.53
N ASP A 126 23.43 -19.51 8.37
CA ASP A 126 23.96 -18.22 8.82
C ASP A 126 24.85 -18.46 10.05
N SER A 127 25.89 -17.65 10.22
CA SER A 127 26.89 -17.89 11.27
C SER A 127 27.62 -16.63 11.68
N ALA A 128 28.01 -16.58 12.97
CA ALA A 128 28.80 -15.53 13.57
C ALA A 128 30.15 -16.07 14.05
N HIS A 129 31.22 -15.29 13.91
CA HIS A 129 32.58 -15.70 14.30
C HIS A 129 33.32 -14.50 14.90
N VAL A 130 33.53 -14.51 16.21
CA VAL A 130 34.27 -13.47 16.93
C VAL A 130 35.75 -13.76 16.82
N LEU A 131 36.52 -12.82 16.25
CA LEU A 131 37.95 -12.96 15.98
C LEU A 131 38.74 -11.86 16.68
N SER A 132 39.84 -12.23 17.32
CA SER A 132 40.77 -11.34 18.00
C SER A 132 42.01 -11.06 17.14
N SER A 133 42.56 -9.85 17.21
CA SER A 133 43.73 -9.43 16.42
C SER A 133 45.02 -10.20 16.76
N PHE A 134 45.01 -10.96 17.85
CA PHE A 134 46.07 -11.89 18.26
C PHE A 134 45.99 -13.27 17.58
N GLU A 135 44.89 -13.57 16.89
CA GLU A 135 44.65 -14.85 16.21
C GLU A 135 45.13 -14.80 14.75
N THR A 136 45.64 -15.92 14.27
CA THR A 136 46.06 -16.10 12.87
C THR A 136 44.92 -15.83 11.89
N GLU A 137 43.73 -16.30 12.23
CA GLU A 137 42.49 -16.24 11.46
C GLU A 137 42.04 -14.80 11.21
N TYR A 138 42.29 -13.88 12.15
CA TYR A 138 42.06 -12.44 11.96
C TYR A 138 42.99 -11.85 10.89
N GLN A 139 44.27 -12.20 10.94
CA GLN A 139 45.27 -11.69 9.99
C GLN A 139 45.03 -12.29 8.59
N GLU A 140 44.75 -13.60 8.52
CA GLU A 140 44.34 -14.26 7.29
C GLU A 140 43.07 -13.64 6.69
N LEU A 141 42.07 -13.31 7.52
CA LEU A 141 40.85 -12.64 7.06
C LEU A 141 41.18 -11.31 6.38
N LEU A 142 41.98 -10.45 7.01
CA LEU A 142 42.32 -9.15 6.45
C LEU A 142 43.21 -9.28 5.20
N GLN A 143 44.10 -10.26 5.15
CA GLN A 143 44.98 -10.52 4.02
C GLN A 143 44.23 -11.10 2.81
N LYS A 144 43.41 -12.14 3.01
CA LYS A 144 42.73 -12.91 1.95
C LYS A 144 41.46 -12.22 1.41
N THR A 145 41.01 -11.13 2.03
CA THR A 145 39.75 -10.45 1.65
C THR A 145 39.94 -8.96 1.37
N GLU A 146 39.05 -8.40 0.55
CA GLU A 146 38.98 -6.98 0.18
C GLU A 146 37.73 -6.32 0.78
N VAL A 147 37.82 -5.04 1.14
CA VAL A 147 36.67 -4.24 1.56
C VAL A 147 35.97 -3.72 0.30
N LEU A 148 34.66 -3.95 0.18
CA LEU A 148 33.82 -3.33 -0.84
C LEU A 148 33.28 -1.98 -0.34
N LEU A 149 32.90 -1.93 0.94
CA LEU A 149 32.38 -0.75 1.62
C LEU A 149 32.71 -0.83 3.12
N SER A 150 33.11 0.30 3.71
CA SER A 150 33.04 0.53 5.16
C SER A 150 31.99 1.59 5.49
N ILE A 151 31.26 1.38 6.58
CA ILE A 151 30.31 2.34 7.17
C ILE A 151 30.79 2.64 8.59
N LYS A 152 31.09 3.91 8.87
CA LYS A 152 31.30 4.41 10.24
C LYS A 152 29.93 4.69 10.87
N LEU A 153 29.74 4.30 12.12
CA LEU A 153 28.47 4.46 12.85
C LEU A 153 28.73 5.32 14.10
N PRO A 154 28.52 6.65 14.07
CA PRO A 154 28.98 7.55 15.14
C PRO A 154 28.38 7.29 16.53
N ARG A 155 27.16 6.77 16.60
CA ARG A 155 26.49 6.34 17.85
C ARG A 155 26.74 4.87 18.21
N GLY A 156 27.29 4.11 17.27
CA GLY A 156 27.38 2.66 17.27
C GLY A 156 26.01 1.97 17.15
N GLU A 157 26.02 0.76 16.60
CA GLU A 157 24.92 -0.20 16.64
C GLU A 157 25.28 -1.35 17.60
N ASP A 158 24.32 -2.23 17.87
CA ASP A 158 24.52 -3.44 18.68
C ASP A 158 24.36 -4.71 17.85
N LEU A 159 25.06 -5.79 18.22
CA LEU A 159 24.93 -7.10 17.57
C LEU A 159 23.47 -7.60 17.49
N ARG A 160 22.58 -7.20 18.41
CA ARG A 160 21.13 -7.49 18.32
C ARG A 160 20.49 -6.95 17.04
N THR A 161 20.94 -5.82 16.48
CA THR A 161 20.49 -5.33 15.17
C THR A 161 20.84 -6.32 14.05
N VAL A 162 22.04 -6.91 14.07
CA VAL A 162 22.45 -7.95 13.11
C VAL A 162 21.66 -9.25 13.34
N LEU A 163 21.54 -9.69 14.59
CA LEU A 163 20.84 -10.94 14.94
C LEU A 163 19.35 -10.88 14.59
N ALA A 164 18.68 -9.74 14.76
CA ALA A 164 17.30 -9.54 14.34
C ALA A 164 17.13 -9.68 12.81
N ILE A 165 18.07 -9.14 12.03
CA ILE A 165 18.08 -9.29 10.57
C ILE A 165 18.33 -10.75 10.16
N CYS A 166 19.31 -11.44 10.78
CA CYS A 166 19.53 -12.87 10.56
C CYS A 166 18.29 -13.71 10.91
N ARG A 167 17.60 -13.39 12.02
CA ARG A 167 16.34 -14.03 12.40
C ARG A 167 15.27 -13.82 11.33
N GLY A 168 15.06 -12.58 10.90
CA GLY A 168 14.09 -12.25 9.84
C GLY A 168 14.37 -13.00 8.54
N ILE A 169 15.63 -13.10 8.11
CA ILE A 169 16.04 -13.90 6.94
C ILE A 169 15.65 -15.37 7.12
N GLN A 170 15.95 -15.98 8.27
CA GLN A 170 15.63 -17.39 8.53
C GLN A 170 14.13 -17.68 8.71
N THR A 171 13.33 -16.71 9.11
CA THR A 171 11.87 -16.87 9.25
C THR A 171 11.09 -16.50 7.98
N HIS A 172 11.68 -15.74 7.05
CA HIS A 172 11.01 -15.33 5.82
C HIS A 172 10.87 -16.50 4.83
N ALA A 173 9.63 -16.75 4.39
CA ALA A 173 9.21 -17.98 3.71
C ALA A 173 10.02 -18.37 2.46
N ARG A 174 10.65 -17.40 1.78
CA ARG A 174 11.50 -17.63 0.60
C ARG A 174 13.00 -17.48 0.88
N ALA A 175 13.39 -16.74 1.92
CA ALA A 175 14.80 -16.46 2.23
C ALA A 175 15.35 -17.31 3.38
N ALA A 176 14.56 -18.23 3.93
CA ALA A 176 15.06 -19.26 4.85
C ALA A 176 16.08 -20.21 4.18
N THR A 177 15.98 -20.41 2.86
CA THR A 177 16.89 -21.26 2.06
C THR A 177 17.97 -20.46 1.34
N TYR A 178 19.06 -21.13 1.00
CA TYR A 178 20.15 -20.60 0.19
C TYR A 178 19.92 -20.94 -1.29
N SER A 179 19.50 -19.96 -2.08
CA SER A 179 19.47 -20.04 -3.53
C SER A 179 20.58 -19.16 -4.12
N LEU A 180 21.45 -19.74 -4.96
CA LEU A 180 22.53 -19.02 -5.65
C LEU A 180 22.00 -17.88 -6.53
N MET A 181 20.78 -18.04 -7.08
CA MET A 181 20.10 -17.03 -7.90
C MET A 181 19.69 -15.82 -7.06
N ARG A 182 19.08 -16.03 -5.88
CA ARG A 182 18.43 -14.98 -5.07
C ARG A 182 19.04 -14.85 -3.67
N TYR A 183 18.70 -15.75 -2.74
CA TYR A 183 18.92 -15.58 -1.29
C TYR A 183 20.29 -16.13 -0.80
N ASN A 184 21.35 -15.71 -1.47
CA ASN A 184 22.73 -16.13 -1.25
C ASN A 184 23.50 -15.21 -0.26
N CYS A 185 24.82 -15.33 -0.20
CA CYS A 185 25.68 -14.50 0.65
C CYS A 185 25.76 -13.00 0.26
N TYR A 186 25.48 -12.67 -1.00
CA TYR A 186 25.36 -11.28 -1.47
C TYR A 186 24.10 -10.64 -0.86
N PHE A 187 22.94 -11.31 -1.01
CA PHE A 187 21.65 -10.89 -0.44
C PHE A 187 21.73 -10.67 1.09
N PHE A 188 22.32 -11.62 1.81
CA PHE A 188 22.56 -11.52 3.26
C PHE A 188 23.39 -10.28 3.63
N SER A 189 24.44 -10.02 2.86
CA SER A 189 25.29 -8.84 3.06
C SER A 189 24.53 -7.54 2.79
N TRP A 190 23.77 -7.46 1.70
CA TRP A 190 22.94 -6.29 1.38
C TRP A 190 21.87 -6.02 2.44
N MET A 191 21.22 -7.07 2.96
CA MET A 191 20.22 -6.96 4.02
C MET A 191 20.79 -6.39 5.31
N ILE A 192 21.94 -6.89 5.77
CA ILE A 192 22.57 -6.40 7.01
C ILE A 192 23.07 -4.95 6.82
N VAL A 193 23.67 -4.63 5.66
CA VAL A 193 24.13 -3.28 5.33
C VAL A 193 22.96 -2.29 5.31
N ALA A 194 21.89 -2.60 4.57
CA ALA A 194 20.71 -1.74 4.46
C ALA A 194 19.99 -1.60 5.79
N GLY A 195 19.79 -2.69 6.54
CA GLY A 195 19.09 -2.67 7.82
C GLY A 195 19.82 -1.86 8.89
N ILE A 196 21.15 -1.95 8.95
CA ILE A 196 21.96 -1.12 9.85
C ILE A 196 21.91 0.35 9.45
N ALA A 197 22.08 0.67 8.16
CA ALA A 197 21.97 2.05 7.66
C ALA A 197 20.62 2.66 8.03
N ARG A 198 19.54 1.94 7.72
CA ARG A 198 18.16 2.30 7.98
C ARG A 198 17.84 2.45 9.47
N ARG A 199 18.48 1.63 10.34
CA ARG A 199 18.36 1.72 11.80
C ARG A 199 19.03 2.97 12.35
N THR A 200 20.27 3.23 11.96
CA THR A 200 21.11 4.31 12.49
C THR A 200 20.60 5.69 12.06
N TYR A 201 20.07 5.82 10.83
CA TYR A 201 19.59 7.10 10.29
C TYR A 201 18.13 7.44 10.63
N ASN A 202 17.31 6.46 11.04
CA ASN A 202 15.97 6.69 11.61
C ASN A 202 15.11 7.64 10.75
N TRP A 203 14.77 7.21 9.53
CA TRP A 203 13.91 7.96 8.58
C TRP A 203 12.56 8.37 9.19
N GLU A 204 12.11 7.69 10.25
CA GLU A 204 10.99 8.09 11.11
C GLU A 204 11.12 9.51 11.66
N GLY A 205 12.34 9.94 11.99
CA GLY A 205 12.64 11.28 12.49
C GLY A 205 12.67 12.35 11.39
N ILE A 206 12.74 11.93 10.12
CA ILE A 206 12.63 12.77 8.93
C ILE A 206 11.21 12.73 8.33
N SER A 207 10.27 12.04 9.00
CA SER A 207 8.87 12.00 8.60
C SER A 207 8.31 13.42 8.43
N LEU A 208 7.55 13.60 7.35
CA LEU A 208 6.77 14.82 7.16
C LEU A 208 5.87 15.01 8.39
N SER A 209 5.96 16.17 9.05
CA SER A 209 4.93 16.54 10.04
C SER A 209 3.56 16.57 9.35
N ARG A 210 2.47 16.52 10.11
CA ARG A 210 1.12 16.47 9.49
C ARG A 210 0.87 17.72 8.64
N GLU A 211 1.44 18.84 9.07
CA GLU A 211 1.47 20.14 8.40
C GLU A 211 2.36 20.08 7.15
N GLY A 212 3.58 19.53 7.27
CA GLY A 212 4.48 19.37 6.13
C GLY A 212 3.94 18.46 5.02
N LEU A 213 3.22 17.38 5.38
CA LEU A 213 2.51 16.56 4.41
C LEU A 213 1.33 17.33 3.79
N TYR A 214 0.55 18.03 4.62
CA TYR A 214 -0.56 18.86 4.14
C TYR A 214 -0.10 19.95 3.16
N ASP A 215 1.05 20.59 3.39
CA ASP A 215 1.62 21.57 2.47
C ASP A 215 2.04 20.93 1.12
N VAL A 216 2.68 19.76 1.12
CA VAL A 216 2.99 19.02 -0.12
C VAL A 216 1.72 18.66 -0.90
N LEU A 217 0.70 18.14 -0.20
CA LEU A 217 -0.60 17.83 -0.78
C LEU A 217 -1.34 19.08 -1.29
N LYS A 218 -1.10 20.26 -0.69
CA LYS A 218 -1.73 21.55 -1.03
C LYS A 218 -1.03 22.32 -2.16
N ILE A 219 0.26 22.10 -2.41
CA ILE A 219 0.96 22.71 -3.55
C ILE A 219 0.67 21.92 -4.84
N SER A 220 0.54 20.58 -4.74
CA SER A 220 0.21 19.66 -5.84
C SER A 220 -0.91 20.14 -6.81
N PRO A 221 -2.03 20.73 -6.36
CA PRO A 221 -3.13 21.15 -7.24
C PRO A 221 -2.88 22.46 -7.97
N VAL A 222 -2.01 23.33 -7.43
CA VAL A 222 -1.80 24.70 -7.93
C VAL A 222 -1.07 24.67 -9.28
N GLU A 223 -0.23 23.68 -9.49
CA GLU A 223 0.50 23.44 -10.75
C GLU A 223 -0.34 22.63 -11.76
N LEU A 224 -1.31 21.83 -11.30
CA LEU A 224 -2.27 21.09 -12.15
C LEU A 224 -3.31 21.98 -12.82
N VAL A 225 -3.49 23.21 -12.36
CA VAL A 225 -4.13 24.25 -13.15
C VAL A 225 -3.02 24.88 -13.99
N PRO A 226 -2.76 24.43 -15.24
CA PRO A 226 -1.85 25.15 -16.12
C PRO A 226 -2.36 26.58 -16.19
N ALA A 227 -1.49 27.57 -16.04
CA ALA A 227 -1.87 28.97 -15.89
C ALA A 227 -2.76 29.42 -17.07
N GLN A 228 -4.07 29.34 -16.88
CA GLN A 228 -5.03 29.69 -17.90
C GLN A 228 -5.03 31.21 -17.98
N GLU A 229 -4.26 31.75 -18.93
CA GLU A 229 -4.45 33.11 -19.44
C GLU A 229 -5.96 33.32 -19.55
N PRO A 230 -6.53 34.29 -18.82
CA PRO A 230 -7.91 34.23 -18.37
C PRO A 230 -8.84 34.08 -19.57
N MET A 231 -9.32 32.84 -19.78
CA MET A 231 -9.88 32.44 -21.07
C MET A 231 -10.99 33.40 -21.44
N SER A 232 -10.73 34.23 -22.46
CA SER A 232 -11.67 35.24 -22.94
C SER A 232 -13.01 34.54 -23.15
N ILE A 233 -14.02 34.96 -22.37
CA ILE A 233 -15.35 34.33 -22.37
C ILE A 233 -16.10 34.82 -23.62
N GLN A 234 -15.55 34.46 -24.79
CA GLN A 234 -16.23 34.40 -26.07
C GLN A 234 -17.51 33.59 -25.83
N PRO A 235 -18.71 34.20 -25.89
CA PRO A 235 -19.93 33.51 -25.53
C PRO A 235 -20.13 32.35 -26.49
N ARG A 236 -19.93 31.13 -25.98
CA ARG A 236 -19.85 29.90 -26.76
C ARG A 236 -21.21 29.62 -27.40
N LYS A 237 -21.42 30.13 -28.63
CA LYS A 237 -22.64 30.03 -29.45
C LYS A 237 -22.92 28.57 -29.83
N SER A 238 -23.34 27.78 -28.86
CA SER A 238 -23.84 26.42 -29.03
C SER A 238 -25.10 26.42 -29.91
N ARG A 239 -25.35 25.31 -30.61
CA ARG A 239 -26.43 25.17 -31.59
C ARG A 239 -27.81 25.02 -30.93
N ILE A 240 -28.23 26.03 -30.14
CA ILE A 240 -29.51 26.07 -29.41
C ILE A 240 -30.69 26.49 -30.33
N ASN A 241 -30.43 26.83 -31.59
CA ASN A 241 -31.42 27.32 -32.57
C ASN A 241 -32.60 26.37 -32.87
N SER A 242 -32.55 25.10 -32.45
CA SER A 242 -33.71 24.20 -32.49
C SER A 242 -34.68 24.46 -31.31
N TRP A 243 -34.15 24.65 -30.11
CA TRP A 243 -34.91 24.73 -28.86
C TRP A 243 -35.67 26.06 -28.70
N LEU A 244 -35.03 27.18 -29.06
CA LEU A 244 -35.64 28.53 -28.99
C LEU A 244 -36.91 28.66 -29.86
N ARG A 245 -37.05 27.85 -30.91
CA ARG A 245 -38.24 27.88 -31.79
C ARG A 245 -39.46 27.16 -31.19
N TRP A 246 -39.27 26.39 -30.11
CA TRP A 246 -40.36 25.69 -29.40
C TRP A 246 -40.84 26.47 -28.16
N MET A 247 -39.95 27.24 -27.53
CA MET A 247 -40.26 28.03 -26.32
C MET A 247 -41.11 29.27 -26.60
N SER A 248 -41.22 29.74 -27.84
CA SER A 248 -42.01 30.93 -28.23
C SER A 248 -43.53 30.80 -28.03
N ILE A 249 -44.02 29.62 -27.66
CA ILE A 249 -45.46 29.34 -27.44
C ILE A 249 -45.87 29.57 -25.98
N PHE A 250 -44.92 29.66 -25.03
CA PHE A 250 -45.22 29.60 -23.57
C PHE A 250 -44.57 30.69 -22.70
N THR A 251 -44.24 31.86 -23.24
CA THR A 251 -43.63 32.97 -22.47
C THR A 251 -44.52 34.22 -22.40
N THR A 252 -45.23 34.41 -21.28
CA THR A 252 -45.83 35.70 -20.91
C THR A 252 -45.31 36.18 -19.55
N LYS A 253 -44.73 37.38 -19.56
CA LYS A 253 -44.14 38.15 -18.44
C LYS A 253 -42.84 37.57 -17.82
N PRO A 254 -41.78 38.38 -17.68
CA PRO A 254 -40.71 38.13 -16.72
C PRO A 254 -41.19 38.49 -15.29
N TYR A 255 -40.65 37.80 -14.29
CA TYR A 255 -40.83 38.18 -12.88
C TYR A 255 -39.46 38.36 -12.21
N SER A 256 -39.39 39.23 -11.20
CA SER A 256 -38.14 39.66 -10.57
C SER A 256 -37.45 38.53 -9.80
N ARG A 257 -36.11 38.55 -9.76
CA ARG A 257 -35.31 37.67 -8.89
C ARG A 257 -35.69 37.88 -7.42
N LEU A 258 -36.28 36.86 -6.80
CA LEU A 258 -36.25 36.70 -5.35
C LEU A 258 -34.87 36.16 -4.95
N GLN A 259 -34.12 36.94 -4.15
CA GLN A 259 -32.92 36.46 -3.48
C GLN A 259 -33.33 35.72 -2.20
N THR A 260 -33.30 34.39 -2.24
CA THR A 260 -33.43 33.56 -1.03
C THR A 260 -32.05 33.42 -0.37
N ASN A 261 -31.88 34.01 0.81
CA ASN A 261 -30.72 33.77 1.67
C ASN A 261 -30.80 32.35 2.27
N ASP A 262 -30.33 31.35 1.51
CA ASP A 262 -30.18 29.97 1.95
C ASP A 262 -28.70 29.60 1.78
N ASP A 263 -27.92 29.70 2.88
CA ASP A 263 -26.45 29.81 2.89
C ASP A 263 -25.73 28.46 2.67
N TYR A 264 -26.30 27.62 1.81
CA TYR A 264 -25.66 26.40 1.33
C TYR A 264 -24.64 26.76 0.24
N ARG A 265 -23.36 26.86 0.62
CA ARG A 265 -22.26 26.90 -0.35
C ARG A 265 -22.40 25.78 -1.38
N VAL A 266 -22.36 26.19 -2.65
CA VAL A 266 -22.45 25.29 -3.80
C VAL A 266 -21.07 24.68 -4.02
N ILE A 267 -20.95 23.39 -3.74
CA ILE A 267 -19.69 22.63 -3.75
C ILE A 267 -19.17 22.48 -5.19
N GLY A 268 -18.43 23.50 -5.63
CA GLY A 268 -17.97 23.64 -7.01
C GLY A 268 -16.72 22.81 -7.32
N ARG A 269 -16.23 22.90 -8.57
CA ARG A 269 -15.03 22.19 -9.07
C ARG A 269 -13.76 22.46 -8.25
N LEU A 270 -13.72 23.57 -7.51
CA LEU A 270 -12.62 23.96 -6.61
C LEU A 270 -12.57 23.12 -5.31
N GLU A 271 -13.65 22.48 -4.89
CA GLU A 271 -13.73 21.75 -3.61
C GLU A 271 -13.32 20.27 -3.73
N LEU A 272 -13.13 19.74 -4.94
CA LEU A 272 -12.56 18.40 -5.16
C LEU A 272 -11.12 18.30 -4.61
N PRO A 273 -10.19 19.24 -4.91
CA PRO A 273 -8.89 19.32 -4.26
C PRO A 273 -8.96 19.35 -2.73
N ASP A 274 -9.73 20.26 -2.15
CA ASP A 274 -9.83 20.43 -0.69
C ASP A 274 -10.40 19.17 0.00
N THR A 275 -11.38 18.51 -0.62
CA THR A 275 -11.97 17.28 -0.07
C THR A 275 -10.96 16.11 -0.12
N LEU A 276 -10.23 15.94 -1.22
CA LEU A 276 -9.19 14.92 -1.31
C LEU A 276 -8.01 15.22 -0.37
N LEU A 277 -7.59 16.49 -0.27
CA LEU A 277 -6.58 16.98 0.66
C LEU A 277 -6.96 16.69 2.13
N TYR A 278 -8.22 16.95 2.50
CA TYR A 278 -8.75 16.61 3.82
C TYR A 278 -8.62 15.11 4.10
N HIS A 279 -9.07 14.25 3.18
CA HIS A 279 -8.99 12.79 3.36
C HIS A 279 -7.54 12.27 3.43
N TYR A 280 -6.66 12.66 2.51
CA TYR A 280 -5.24 12.25 2.55
C TYR A 280 -4.48 12.80 3.76
N SER A 281 -4.97 13.85 4.43
CA SER A 281 -4.41 14.31 5.72
C SER A 281 -4.62 13.33 6.88
N TYR A 282 -5.50 12.32 6.73
CA TYR A 282 -5.68 11.21 7.67
C TYR A 282 -4.78 10.01 7.35
N SER A 283 -4.39 9.84 6.08
CA SER A 283 -3.39 8.85 5.65
C SER A 283 -1.99 9.12 6.21
N HIS A 284 -1.75 10.27 6.86
CA HIS A 284 -0.49 10.59 7.54
C HIS A 284 -0.02 9.47 8.48
N ALA A 285 -0.94 8.85 9.22
CA ALA A 285 -0.63 7.72 10.09
C ALA A 285 -0.14 6.49 9.30
N THR A 286 -0.83 6.10 8.23
CA THR A 286 -0.40 4.97 7.38
C THR A 286 0.89 5.27 6.64
N ILE A 287 1.07 6.50 6.14
CA ILE A 287 2.30 6.92 5.44
C ILE A 287 3.51 6.79 6.38
N ASN A 288 3.42 7.27 7.62
CA ASN A 288 4.50 7.09 8.60
C ASN A 288 4.76 5.61 8.93
N GLU A 289 3.70 4.80 8.97
CA GLU A 289 3.79 3.36 9.20
C GLU A 289 4.36 2.59 7.99
N ILE A 290 4.20 3.11 6.77
CA ILE A 290 4.89 2.64 5.56
C ILE A 290 6.36 3.04 5.61
N LEU A 291 6.69 4.31 5.88
CA LEU A 291 8.07 4.81 5.95
C LEU A 291 8.94 4.01 6.94
N ARG A 292 8.37 3.55 8.07
CA ARG A 292 9.00 2.60 9.01
C ARG A 292 9.43 1.29 8.35
N LYS A 293 8.56 0.75 7.50
CA LYS A 293 8.71 -0.55 6.84
C LYS A 293 9.59 -0.49 5.60
N LEU A 294 9.79 0.69 5.02
CA LEU A 294 10.77 0.88 3.94
C LEU A 294 12.19 0.71 4.45
N LEU A 295 12.98 -0.03 3.67
CA LEU A 295 14.41 -0.27 3.85
C LEU A 295 15.24 0.44 2.77
N LEU A 296 14.69 0.55 1.55
CA LEU A 296 15.34 1.11 0.37
C LEU A 296 14.50 2.25 -0.23
N GLY A 297 15.15 3.28 -0.76
CA GLY A 297 14.46 4.43 -1.38
C GLY A 297 13.59 4.02 -2.58
N SER A 298 14.01 3.00 -3.33
CA SER A 298 13.27 2.38 -4.43
C SER A 298 11.86 1.89 -4.04
N GLN A 299 11.64 1.51 -2.78
CA GLN A 299 10.37 0.98 -2.29
C GLN A 299 9.33 2.08 -2.01
N VAL A 300 9.74 3.36 -1.89
CA VAL A 300 8.85 4.50 -1.56
C VAL A 300 7.70 4.62 -2.55
N GLY A 301 8.01 4.73 -3.84
CA GLY A 301 7.00 4.90 -4.90
C GLY A 301 5.99 3.75 -4.96
N PRO A 302 6.43 2.48 -5.03
CA PRO A 302 5.54 1.31 -5.01
C PRO A 302 4.62 1.23 -3.79
N GLU A 303 5.14 1.40 -2.56
CA GLU A 303 4.31 1.27 -1.35
C GLU A 303 3.37 2.44 -1.15
N LEU A 304 3.81 3.69 -1.42
CA LEU A 304 2.90 4.83 -1.46
C LEU A 304 1.83 4.62 -2.55
N LYS A 305 2.16 4.06 -3.72
CA LYS A 305 1.18 3.78 -4.77
C LYS A 305 0.12 2.78 -4.32
N LYS A 306 0.50 1.74 -3.58
CA LYS A 306 -0.44 0.77 -2.99
C LYS A 306 -1.40 1.46 -2.00
N GLU A 307 -0.89 2.26 -1.08
CA GLU A 307 -1.70 2.97 -0.07
C GLU A 307 -2.58 4.07 -0.67
N PHE A 308 -2.04 4.94 -1.52
CA PHE A 308 -2.83 5.98 -2.18
C PHE A 308 -3.94 5.39 -3.06
N ALA A 309 -3.72 4.24 -3.71
CA ALA A 309 -4.77 3.52 -4.44
C ALA A 309 -5.83 2.89 -3.52
N SER A 310 -5.41 2.32 -2.38
CA SER A 310 -6.30 1.79 -1.33
C SER A 310 -7.23 2.87 -0.78
N GLU A 311 -6.66 3.99 -0.33
CA GLU A 311 -7.43 5.12 0.23
C GLU A 311 -8.26 5.82 -0.86
N HIS A 312 -7.74 5.95 -2.08
CA HIS A 312 -8.52 6.45 -3.21
C HIS A 312 -9.77 5.61 -3.40
N SER A 313 -9.65 4.28 -3.50
CA SER A 313 -10.81 3.38 -3.64
C SER A 313 -11.82 3.55 -2.49
N ARG A 314 -11.34 3.64 -1.24
CA ARG A 314 -12.16 3.82 -0.04
C ARG A 314 -12.93 5.14 -0.03
N VAL A 315 -12.32 6.24 -0.49
CA VAL A 315 -12.88 7.59 -0.36
C VAL A 315 -13.60 8.05 -1.63
N ILE A 316 -13.07 7.73 -2.80
CA ILE A 316 -13.41 8.45 -4.03
C ILE A 316 -14.86 8.28 -4.47
N HIS A 317 -15.47 7.13 -4.17
CA HIS A 317 -16.87 6.90 -4.51
C HIS A 317 -17.83 7.83 -3.75
N LEU A 318 -17.50 8.22 -2.51
CA LEU A 318 -18.25 9.19 -1.73
C LEU A 318 -18.12 10.60 -2.33
N ILE A 319 -16.90 10.99 -2.70
CA ILE A 319 -16.59 12.28 -3.34
C ILE A 319 -17.27 12.39 -4.71
N ARG A 320 -17.08 11.39 -5.60
CA ARG A 320 -17.72 11.33 -6.93
C ARG A 320 -19.25 11.37 -6.81
N SER A 321 -19.84 10.69 -5.81
CA SER A 321 -21.28 10.74 -5.56
C SER A 321 -21.74 12.14 -5.14
N SER A 322 -21.09 12.73 -4.14
CA SER A 322 -21.43 14.06 -3.60
C SER A 322 -21.34 15.15 -4.68
N LEU A 323 -20.22 15.21 -5.40
CA LEU A 323 -20.01 16.20 -6.45
C LEU A 323 -20.99 16.02 -7.63
N ALA A 324 -21.31 14.77 -8.00
CA ALA A 324 -22.33 14.50 -9.02
C ALA A 324 -23.75 14.89 -8.55
N VAL A 325 -24.09 14.68 -7.26
CA VAL A 325 -25.35 15.17 -6.67
C VAL A 325 -25.42 16.70 -6.71
N ASN A 326 -24.34 17.39 -6.32
CA ASN A 326 -24.32 18.85 -6.24
C ASN A 326 -24.45 19.50 -7.63
N ARG A 327 -23.69 19.03 -8.62
CA ARG A 327 -23.80 19.49 -10.01
C ARG A 327 -25.19 19.26 -10.62
N VAL A 328 -25.81 18.13 -10.31
CA VAL A 328 -27.20 17.84 -10.72
C VAL A 328 -28.20 18.71 -9.97
N ARG A 329 -27.94 19.07 -8.69
CA ARG A 329 -28.77 20.00 -7.92
C ARG A 329 -28.68 21.43 -8.47
N GLU A 330 -27.50 21.89 -8.89
CA GLU A 330 -27.31 23.15 -9.60
C GLU A 330 -28.12 23.18 -10.91
N ASN A 331 -27.99 22.14 -11.73
CA ASN A 331 -28.66 22.10 -13.03
C ASN A 331 -30.13 21.70 -12.97
N ALA A 332 -30.62 21.10 -11.87
CA ALA A 332 -32.05 20.93 -11.61
C ALA A 332 -32.80 22.27 -11.52
N VAL A 333 -32.15 23.33 -11.02
CA VAL A 333 -32.68 24.70 -11.06
C VAL A 333 -32.77 25.19 -12.53
N ASN A 334 -31.74 24.88 -13.33
CA ASN A 334 -31.67 25.29 -14.74
C ASN A 334 -32.61 24.50 -15.67
N TYR A 335 -33.03 23.27 -15.32
CA TYR A 335 -33.93 22.47 -16.16
C TYR A 335 -35.38 22.96 -16.23
N GLY A 336 -35.72 24.06 -15.54
CA GLY A 336 -37.07 24.60 -15.59
C GLY A 336 -38.07 23.72 -14.85
N MET A 337 -37.69 23.21 -13.67
CA MET A 337 -38.67 22.88 -12.63
C MET A 337 -39.36 24.17 -12.18
N ASN A 338 -40.28 24.67 -13.00
CA ASN A 338 -41.24 25.70 -12.61
C ASN A 338 -42.08 25.13 -11.46
N ALA A 339 -41.72 25.49 -10.22
CA ALA A 339 -42.48 25.11 -9.03
C ALA A 339 -43.94 25.58 -9.12
N SER A 340 -44.20 26.68 -9.84
CA SER A 340 -45.52 27.18 -10.23
C SER A 340 -46.38 26.23 -11.07
N ALA A 341 -45.86 25.08 -11.51
CA ALA A 341 -46.65 23.99 -12.11
C ALA A 341 -47.19 22.97 -11.07
N ILE A 342 -46.81 23.10 -9.79
CA ILE A 342 -47.11 22.16 -8.69
C ILE A 342 -47.74 22.93 -7.50
N ASP A 343 -48.86 23.61 -7.79
CA ASP A 343 -49.74 24.39 -6.88
C ASP A 343 -49.07 25.45 -5.97
N GLU A 344 -49.54 26.71 -6.09
CA GLU A 344 -49.04 27.90 -5.39
C GLU A 344 -49.24 27.91 -3.85
N ASP A 345 -49.70 26.79 -3.27
CA ASP A 345 -50.06 26.61 -1.85
C ASP A 345 -49.00 25.79 -1.05
N TYR A 346 -47.98 25.20 -1.70
CA TYR A 346 -47.02 24.27 -1.06
C TYR A 346 -45.56 24.43 -1.55
N ASP A 347 -45.05 25.67 -1.57
CA ASP A 347 -43.78 26.11 -2.19
C ASP A 347 -42.52 25.22 -2.01
N ASP A 348 -42.34 24.55 -0.86
CA ASP A 348 -41.06 23.89 -0.51
C ASP A 348 -41.06 22.35 -0.55
N LEU A 349 -42.23 21.71 -0.46
CA LEU A 349 -42.32 20.24 -0.45
C LEU A 349 -41.75 19.57 -1.72
N PRO A 350 -42.01 20.06 -2.96
CA PRO A 350 -41.49 19.43 -4.16
C PRO A 350 -39.96 19.47 -4.24
N ARG A 351 -39.34 20.58 -3.84
CA ARG A 351 -37.88 20.76 -3.86
C ARG A 351 -37.18 19.80 -2.90
N ARG A 352 -37.68 19.72 -1.66
CA ARG A 352 -37.15 18.81 -0.64
C ARG A 352 -37.31 17.34 -1.04
N TYR A 353 -38.43 16.97 -1.66
CA TYR A 353 -38.65 15.61 -2.15
C TYR A 353 -37.71 15.23 -3.31
N VAL A 354 -37.55 16.10 -4.31
CA VAL A 354 -36.60 15.90 -5.42
C VAL A 354 -35.17 15.76 -4.91
N ARG A 355 -34.76 16.58 -3.93
CA ARG A 355 -33.44 16.49 -3.29
C ARG A 355 -33.22 15.12 -2.63
N LEU A 356 -34.15 14.67 -1.79
CA LEU A 356 -34.05 13.37 -1.11
C LEU A 356 -33.99 12.22 -2.12
N LYS A 357 -34.80 12.26 -3.19
CA LYS A 357 -34.79 11.24 -4.25
C LYS A 357 -33.50 11.23 -5.07
N LEU A 358 -32.88 12.39 -5.29
CA LEU A 358 -31.56 12.48 -5.91
C LEU A 358 -30.48 11.87 -5.01
N GLU A 359 -30.49 12.20 -3.72
CA GLU A 359 -29.54 11.67 -2.71
C GLU A 359 -29.67 10.14 -2.58
N GLU A 360 -30.90 9.60 -2.48
CA GLU A 360 -31.19 8.15 -2.46
C GLU A 360 -30.74 7.42 -3.74
N ALA A 361 -31.06 7.97 -4.92
CA ALA A 361 -30.75 7.32 -6.19
C ALA A 361 -29.27 7.36 -6.54
N SER A 362 -28.60 8.47 -6.21
CA SER A 362 -27.15 8.62 -6.38
C SER A 362 -26.38 7.71 -5.43
N SER A 363 -26.81 7.60 -4.17
CA SER A 363 -26.22 6.65 -3.21
C SER A 363 -26.34 5.19 -3.68
N ALA A 364 -27.54 4.79 -4.13
CA ALA A 364 -27.76 3.44 -4.67
C ALA A 364 -26.91 3.15 -5.93
N ALA A 365 -26.81 4.10 -6.86
CA ALA A 365 -26.00 3.96 -8.06
C ALA A 365 -24.49 3.93 -7.77
N ALA A 366 -24.01 4.84 -6.91
CA ALA A 366 -22.62 4.89 -6.46
C ALA A 366 -22.20 3.56 -5.82
N LYS A 367 -23.05 2.97 -4.97
CA LYS A 367 -22.79 1.66 -4.34
C LYS A 367 -22.55 0.56 -5.37
N ILE A 368 -23.36 0.48 -6.43
CA ILE A 368 -23.19 -0.51 -7.50
C ILE A 368 -21.93 -0.23 -8.35
N LEU A 369 -21.67 1.04 -8.68
CA LEU A 369 -20.46 1.44 -9.42
C LEU A 369 -19.15 1.23 -8.63
N SER A 370 -19.24 1.07 -7.30
CA SER A 370 -18.09 0.81 -6.43
C SER A 370 -17.82 -0.68 -6.23
N THR A 371 -18.85 -1.52 -6.25
CA THR A 371 -18.72 -2.98 -6.00
C THR A 371 -18.63 -3.83 -7.26
N THR A 372 -19.00 -3.29 -8.43
CA THR A 372 -18.97 -4.03 -9.69
C THR A 372 -18.07 -3.38 -10.73
N SER A 373 -17.19 -4.19 -11.35
CA SER A 373 -16.59 -3.82 -12.63
C SER A 373 -17.72 -3.51 -13.61
N SER A 374 -17.64 -2.37 -14.30
CA SER A 374 -18.77 -1.59 -14.84
C SER A 374 -19.53 -2.20 -16.05
N LYS A 375 -19.50 -3.52 -16.20
CA LYS A 375 -20.13 -4.28 -17.30
C LYS A 375 -21.64 -4.48 -17.08
N GLY A 376 -22.41 -3.41 -17.23
CA GLY A 376 -23.87 -3.49 -17.41
C GLY A 376 -24.68 -2.32 -16.85
N ASP A 377 -25.98 -2.30 -17.18
CA ASP A 377 -26.97 -1.32 -16.70
C ASP A 377 -27.39 -1.52 -15.22
N THR A 378 -26.64 -2.27 -14.42
CA THR A 378 -26.95 -2.58 -13.02
C THR A 378 -27.10 -1.32 -12.17
N TRP A 379 -26.19 -0.35 -12.35
CA TRP A 379 -26.27 0.97 -11.71
C TRP A 379 -27.49 1.77 -12.21
N THR A 380 -27.81 1.68 -13.51
CA THR A 380 -28.97 2.31 -14.15
C THR A 380 -30.28 1.80 -13.55
N HIS A 381 -30.35 0.49 -13.27
CA HIS A 381 -31.49 -0.14 -12.60
C HIS A 381 -31.59 0.28 -11.13
N ALA A 382 -30.48 0.31 -10.38
CA ALA A 382 -30.46 0.75 -8.98
C ALA A 382 -30.88 2.23 -8.84
N TRP A 383 -30.37 3.11 -9.70
CA TRP A 383 -30.76 4.53 -9.72
C TRP A 383 -32.26 4.69 -9.96
N LYS A 384 -32.79 4.03 -11.01
CA LYS A 384 -34.22 4.07 -11.36
C LYS A 384 -35.12 3.49 -10.27
N ALA A 385 -34.68 2.44 -9.58
CA ALA A 385 -35.45 1.83 -8.49
C ALA A 385 -35.63 2.82 -7.31
N SER A 386 -34.57 3.49 -6.87
CA SER A 386 -34.65 4.51 -5.82
C SER A 386 -35.47 5.74 -6.24
N TRP A 387 -35.24 6.25 -7.46
CA TRP A 387 -35.92 7.45 -7.98
C TRP A 387 -37.42 7.25 -8.21
N ASN A 388 -37.82 6.07 -8.71
CA ASN A 388 -39.23 5.71 -8.95
C ASN A 388 -39.92 5.09 -7.73
N SER A 389 -39.19 4.79 -6.65
CA SER A 389 -39.82 4.38 -5.39
C SER A 389 -40.72 5.53 -4.90
N PRO A 390 -42.01 5.27 -4.63
CA PRO A 390 -42.93 6.31 -4.15
C PRO A 390 -42.40 7.01 -2.89
N PRO A 391 -42.93 8.20 -2.54
CA PRO A 391 -42.73 8.74 -1.22
C PRO A 391 -43.25 7.70 -0.21
N GLN A 392 -42.36 7.11 0.57
CA GLN A 392 -42.78 6.50 1.82
C GLN A 392 -43.31 7.66 2.65
N TYR A 393 -44.63 7.78 2.74
CA TYR A 393 -45.27 8.72 3.63
C TYR A 393 -44.78 8.39 5.04
N VAL A 394 -43.85 9.19 5.56
CA VAL A 394 -43.44 9.13 6.96
C VAL A 394 -44.70 9.46 7.73
N GLY A 395 -45.36 8.38 8.18
CA GLY A 395 -46.75 8.46 8.59
C GLY A 395 -46.89 9.50 9.69
N ARG A 396 -47.90 10.37 9.58
CA ARG A 396 -48.26 11.35 10.60
C ARG A 396 -48.87 10.64 11.82
N ARG A 397 -48.11 9.69 12.40
CA ARG A 397 -48.40 9.03 13.67
C ARG A 397 -48.61 10.14 14.71
N ASN A 398 -49.60 9.92 15.56
CA ASN A 398 -49.93 10.87 16.62
C ASN A 398 -48.69 11.21 17.45
N ARG A 399 -48.63 12.45 17.93
CA ARG A 399 -47.69 12.84 18.97
C ARG A 399 -47.91 11.96 20.20
N ASN A 400 -47.01 11.01 20.42
CA ASN A 400 -46.74 10.42 21.73
C ASN A 400 -45.22 10.32 21.85
N MET A 401 -44.66 10.92 22.89
CA MET A 401 -43.23 10.82 23.19
C MET A 401 -42.95 9.41 23.70
N ASN A 402 -42.08 8.66 23.00
CA ASN A 402 -41.06 7.76 23.57
C ASN A 402 -40.52 6.80 22.48
N MET A 403 -39.60 7.29 21.65
CA MET A 403 -38.54 6.47 21.04
C MET A 403 -37.44 7.38 20.49
N TYR A 404 -36.53 7.79 21.36
CA TYR A 404 -35.27 8.47 21.02
C TYR A 404 -34.16 7.88 21.88
N TYR A 405 -33.67 6.70 21.49
CA TYR A 405 -32.35 6.14 21.82
C TYR A 405 -32.05 4.97 20.86
N THR A 406 -30.80 4.50 20.86
CA THR A 406 -30.31 3.31 20.12
C THR A 406 -30.16 3.45 18.60
N ILE A 407 -29.34 4.40 18.15
CA ILE A 407 -28.41 4.20 17.01
C ILE A 407 -27.04 4.77 17.38
N PHE A 408 -26.35 4.10 18.31
CA PHE A 408 -24.89 4.08 18.57
C PHE A 408 -24.68 3.16 19.78
N GLY A 409 -23.97 2.03 19.61
CA GLY A 409 -23.74 1.05 20.68
C GLY A 409 -23.41 -0.37 20.19
N ASP A 410 -22.11 -0.64 20.09
CA ASP A 410 -21.35 -1.91 20.16
C ASP A 410 -21.76 -3.21 19.44
N ASP A 411 -20.74 -3.79 18.79
CA ASP A 411 -20.60 -5.23 18.52
C ASP A 411 -20.38 -6.04 19.81
N ARG A 412 -21.03 -7.22 19.93
CA ARG A 412 -20.37 -8.46 20.43
C ARG A 412 -21.19 -9.76 20.27
N SER A 413 -20.68 -10.63 19.39
CA SER A 413 -20.53 -12.09 19.56
C SER A 413 -21.64 -13.00 20.16
N MET A 414 -22.09 -13.93 19.32
CA MET A 414 -22.12 -15.41 19.53
C MET A 414 -23.32 -16.20 20.12
N VAL A 415 -23.68 -17.25 19.36
CA VAL A 415 -23.98 -18.67 19.76
C VAL A 415 -25.43 -19.14 20.05
N CYS A 416 -25.86 -20.09 19.19
CA CYS A 416 -26.82 -21.22 19.32
C CYS A 416 -28.25 -21.07 19.88
N GLY A 417 -29.21 -21.68 19.15
CA GLY A 417 -30.14 -22.65 19.78
C GLY A 417 -31.60 -22.76 19.27
N VAL A 418 -31.89 -23.79 18.46
CA VAL A 418 -33.11 -24.66 18.48
C VAL A 418 -34.52 -24.06 18.22
N GLU A 419 -35.23 -24.71 17.26
CA GLU A 419 -36.67 -25.07 17.10
C GLU A 419 -37.82 -24.39 17.91
N GLN A 420 -39.12 -24.43 17.56
CA GLN A 420 -39.91 -25.42 16.78
C GLN A 420 -41.31 -24.89 16.35
N ASN A 421 -42.00 -25.65 15.47
CA ASN A 421 -43.47 -25.70 15.21
C ASN A 421 -44.20 -24.57 14.44
N GLU A 422 -44.66 -24.91 13.24
CA GLU A 422 -45.87 -24.35 12.60
C GLU A 422 -47.06 -25.33 12.75
N ILE A 423 -48.31 -24.82 12.79
CA ILE A 423 -49.54 -25.64 12.71
C ILE A 423 -50.48 -25.07 11.64
N GLN A 424 -50.92 -25.94 10.71
CA GLN A 424 -51.93 -25.61 9.69
C GLN A 424 -53.36 -25.80 10.22
N THR A 425 -54.27 -24.90 9.84
CA THR A 425 -55.74 -25.17 9.73
C THR A 425 -56.35 -24.33 8.60
N SER A 426 -57.56 -24.66 8.14
CA SER A 426 -58.01 -24.30 6.78
C SER A 426 -59.50 -23.93 6.61
N ALA A 427 -59.74 -22.93 5.74
CA ALA A 427 -60.98 -22.66 4.99
C ALA A 427 -62.27 -22.34 5.81
N PRO A 428 -63.45 -22.07 5.19
CA PRO A 428 -63.76 -21.65 3.80
C PRO A 428 -64.55 -20.31 3.71
N LYS A 429 -64.99 -19.95 2.49
CA LYS A 429 -65.87 -18.78 2.16
C LYS A 429 -67.34 -19.19 2.00
N PRO A 430 -68.28 -18.22 1.98
CA PRO A 430 -69.40 -18.25 1.01
C PRO A 430 -69.49 -16.98 0.13
N ARG A 431 -70.52 -16.90 -0.74
CA ARG A 431 -70.76 -15.90 -1.82
C ARG A 431 -72.24 -15.51 -1.93
N TYR A 432 -72.51 -14.47 -2.74
CA TYR A 432 -73.81 -14.04 -3.32
C TYR A 432 -74.73 -13.26 -2.32
N LEU A 433 -75.61 -12.33 -2.73
CA LEU A 433 -76.44 -12.21 -3.95
C LEU A 433 -76.60 -10.77 -4.53
N ARG A 434 -77.26 -10.70 -5.70
CA ARG A 434 -77.93 -9.53 -6.38
C ARG A 434 -79.47 -9.67 -6.16
N PRO A 435 -80.43 -8.78 -6.57
CA PRO A 435 -80.45 -7.95 -7.81
C PRO A 435 -81.29 -6.63 -7.83
N PHE A 436 -81.42 -6.00 -9.03
CA PHE A 436 -82.49 -5.06 -9.53
C PHE A 436 -82.87 -3.80 -8.69
N SER A 437 -83.35 -2.65 -9.22
CA SER A 437 -83.52 -2.02 -10.56
C SER A 437 -83.78 -0.49 -10.32
N ALA A 438 -84.22 0.45 -11.19
CA ALA A 438 -84.72 0.47 -12.58
C ALA A 438 -84.46 1.84 -13.29
N THR A 439 -85.53 2.60 -13.59
CA THR A 439 -85.73 3.89 -14.30
C THR A 439 -85.41 5.14 -13.45
N HIS A 440 -85.20 6.37 -13.97
CA HIS A 440 -85.83 7.03 -15.13
C HIS A 440 -84.90 8.09 -15.80
N SER A 441 -85.22 8.54 -17.01
CA SER A 441 -84.44 9.54 -17.77
C SER A 441 -85.06 10.95 -17.73
N PHE A 442 -84.20 11.98 -17.78
CA PHE A 442 -84.56 13.34 -18.23
C PHE A 442 -83.36 14.01 -18.90
N ILE A 443 -83.57 14.65 -20.06
CA ILE A 443 -82.51 15.27 -20.85
C ILE A 443 -82.44 16.77 -20.55
N ARG A 444 -81.25 17.26 -20.17
CA ARG A 444 -80.89 18.68 -20.26
C ARG A 444 -79.62 18.83 -21.08
N PHE A 445 -79.71 19.60 -22.17
CA PHE A 445 -78.54 20.02 -22.93
C PHE A 445 -77.78 21.09 -22.15
N THR A 446 -76.76 20.68 -21.41
CA THR A 446 -75.66 21.56 -21.00
C THR A 446 -74.39 21.14 -21.77
N ARG A 447 -73.61 22.13 -22.22
CA ARG A 447 -72.40 21.90 -23.02
C ARG A 447 -71.30 21.35 -22.11
N LYS A 448 -71.32 20.03 -21.87
CA LYS A 448 -70.34 19.33 -21.02
C LYS A 448 -68.92 19.51 -21.55
N VAL A 449 -68.23 20.54 -21.06
CA VAL A 449 -66.77 20.50 -20.90
C VAL A 449 -66.51 19.31 -20.00
N LYS A 450 -65.97 18.21 -20.55
CA LYS A 450 -65.55 17.07 -19.72
C LYS A 450 -64.51 17.61 -18.72
N PRO A 451 -64.72 17.50 -17.40
CA PRO A 451 -63.62 17.73 -16.48
C PRO A 451 -62.52 16.73 -16.86
N ARG A 452 -61.31 17.22 -17.13
CA ARG A 452 -60.12 16.36 -17.32
C ARG A 452 -60.08 15.42 -16.12
N THR A 453 -60.11 14.11 -16.35
CA THR A 453 -60.21 13.19 -15.22
C THR A 453 -58.92 13.29 -14.42
N SER A 454 -58.98 13.10 -13.09
CA SER A 454 -57.78 13.18 -12.25
C SER A 454 -56.67 12.25 -12.75
N LYS A 455 -57.05 11.08 -13.29
CA LYS A 455 -56.17 10.11 -13.96
C LYS A 455 -55.37 10.71 -15.12
N ASP A 456 -55.95 11.62 -15.91
CA ASP A 456 -55.28 12.29 -17.02
C ASP A 456 -54.20 13.27 -16.52
N ARG A 457 -54.47 13.98 -15.41
CA ARG A 457 -53.49 14.87 -14.76
C ARG A 457 -52.33 14.05 -14.17
N PHE A 458 -52.62 12.97 -13.45
CA PHE A 458 -51.60 12.09 -12.88
C PHE A 458 -50.73 11.39 -13.93
N ARG A 459 -51.31 10.97 -15.08
CA ARG A 459 -50.53 10.38 -16.18
C ARG A 459 -49.50 11.37 -16.76
N GLY A 460 -49.89 12.63 -16.93
CA GLY A 460 -48.97 13.68 -17.41
C GLY A 460 -47.80 13.91 -16.44
N LEU A 461 -48.09 14.00 -15.14
CA LEU A 461 -47.08 14.16 -14.09
C LEU A 461 -46.12 12.97 -14.01
N ALA A 462 -46.60 11.74 -14.14
CA ALA A 462 -45.75 10.54 -14.16
C ALA A 462 -44.77 10.55 -15.35
N GLN A 463 -45.25 10.83 -16.56
CA GLN A 463 -44.40 10.92 -17.75
C GLN A 463 -43.38 12.06 -17.66
N GLN A 464 -43.74 13.18 -17.02
CA GLN A 464 -42.79 14.27 -16.71
C GLN A 464 -41.75 13.83 -15.70
N TRP A 465 -42.13 13.13 -14.62
CA TRP A 465 -41.21 12.60 -13.60
C TRP A 465 -40.20 11.60 -14.17
N GLU A 466 -40.63 10.71 -15.06
CA GLU A 466 -39.75 9.78 -15.78
C GLU A 466 -38.77 10.53 -16.71
N THR A 467 -39.27 11.52 -17.46
CA THR A 467 -38.46 12.33 -18.39
C THR A 467 -37.41 13.16 -17.65
N ILE A 468 -37.78 13.72 -16.49
CA ILE A 468 -36.88 14.44 -15.58
C ILE A 468 -35.85 13.46 -15.02
N GLY A 469 -36.30 12.35 -14.43
CA GLY A 469 -35.42 11.34 -13.84
C GLY A 469 -34.38 10.82 -14.82
N PHE A 470 -34.75 10.56 -16.07
CA PHE A 470 -33.79 10.16 -17.10
C PHE A 470 -32.71 11.23 -17.36
N ARG A 471 -33.06 12.52 -17.43
CA ARG A 471 -32.07 13.60 -17.61
C ARG A 471 -31.15 13.76 -16.40
N VAL A 472 -31.75 13.78 -15.21
CA VAL A 472 -31.06 13.85 -13.91
C VAL A 472 -30.05 12.68 -13.77
N MET A 473 -30.45 11.46 -14.14
CA MET A 473 -29.59 10.27 -14.16
C MET A 473 -28.43 10.37 -15.19
N GLN A 474 -28.70 10.85 -16.40
CA GLN A 474 -27.68 11.01 -17.44
C GLN A 474 -26.66 12.08 -17.07
N GLU A 475 -27.10 13.20 -16.51
CA GLU A 475 -26.19 14.22 -16.00
C GLU A 475 -25.40 13.73 -14.78
N TRP A 476 -26.04 13.05 -13.83
CA TRP A 476 -25.36 12.45 -12.69
C TRP A 476 -24.23 11.51 -13.14
N LYS A 477 -24.50 10.67 -14.14
CA LYS A 477 -23.50 9.77 -14.73
C LYS A 477 -22.38 10.53 -15.46
N SER A 478 -22.71 11.55 -16.24
CA SER A 478 -21.72 12.41 -16.90
C SER A 478 -20.82 13.13 -15.89
N ALA A 479 -21.39 13.62 -14.79
CA ALA A 479 -20.66 14.26 -13.70
C ALA A 479 -19.76 13.25 -12.97
N TRP A 480 -20.30 12.08 -12.59
CA TRP A 480 -19.55 10.98 -11.99
C TRP A 480 -18.34 10.57 -12.83
N ASP A 481 -18.49 10.44 -14.15
CA ASP A 481 -17.40 10.05 -15.04
C ASP A 481 -16.39 11.18 -15.29
N GLU A 482 -16.80 12.46 -15.17
CA GLU A 482 -15.89 13.61 -15.26
C GLU A 482 -15.04 13.75 -13.98
N TYR A 483 -15.67 13.70 -12.81
CA TYR A 483 -14.97 13.60 -11.52
C TYR A 483 -14.17 12.30 -11.41
N GLY A 484 -14.56 11.26 -12.16
CA GLY A 484 -13.80 10.05 -12.40
C GLY A 484 -12.36 10.34 -12.82
N ARG A 485 -12.19 10.73 -14.09
CA ARG A 485 -10.88 11.02 -14.70
C ARG A 485 -10.11 12.10 -13.93
N ALA A 486 -10.78 13.20 -13.55
CA ALA A 486 -10.13 14.30 -12.84
C ALA A 486 -9.54 13.88 -11.48
N SER A 487 -10.13 12.89 -10.81
CA SER A 487 -9.60 12.38 -9.54
C SER A 487 -8.44 11.40 -9.70
N GLU A 488 -8.35 10.70 -10.83
CA GLU A 488 -7.26 9.78 -11.15
C GLU A 488 -5.98 10.56 -11.48
N GLU A 489 -6.09 11.58 -12.34
CA GLU A 489 -5.04 12.58 -12.66
C GLU A 489 -4.50 13.30 -11.41
N TYR A 490 -5.40 13.69 -10.51
CA TYR A 490 -5.08 14.36 -9.26
C TYR A 490 -4.28 13.45 -8.29
N VAL A 491 -4.65 12.17 -8.20
CA VAL A 491 -3.96 11.21 -7.34
C VAL A 491 -2.61 10.78 -7.90
N GLU A 492 -2.48 10.61 -9.22
CA GLU A 492 -1.18 10.36 -9.85
C GLU A 492 -0.19 11.50 -9.59
N THR A 493 -0.68 12.75 -9.62
CA THR A 493 0.13 13.94 -9.32
C THR A 493 0.50 14.04 -7.84
N ILE A 494 -0.47 13.85 -6.93
CA ILE A 494 -0.19 13.82 -5.49
C ILE A 494 0.81 12.72 -5.14
N LEU A 495 0.60 11.51 -5.66
CA LEU A 495 1.50 10.38 -5.45
C LEU A 495 2.92 10.71 -5.94
N THR A 496 3.04 11.30 -7.13
CA THR A 496 4.34 11.72 -7.69
C THR A 496 5.01 12.76 -6.81
N ARG A 497 4.29 13.80 -6.36
CA ARG A 497 4.88 14.85 -5.52
C ARG A 497 5.23 14.37 -4.12
N VAL A 498 4.36 13.60 -3.47
CA VAL A 498 4.64 13.03 -2.14
C VAL A 498 5.80 12.04 -2.22
N THR A 499 5.87 11.21 -3.27
CA THR A 499 7.02 10.32 -3.51
C THR A 499 8.31 11.12 -3.69
N ALA A 500 8.30 12.18 -4.52
CA ALA A 500 9.46 13.03 -4.73
C ALA A 500 9.90 13.73 -3.43
N THR A 501 9.00 14.41 -2.71
CA THR A 501 9.36 15.11 -1.47
C THR A 501 9.71 14.18 -0.32
N VAL A 502 9.24 12.92 -0.31
CA VAL A 502 9.77 11.89 0.59
C VAL A 502 11.20 11.53 0.19
N LEU A 503 11.46 11.20 -1.09
CA LEU A 503 12.79 10.82 -1.58
C LEU A 503 13.84 11.93 -1.38
N GLU A 504 13.48 13.19 -1.64
CA GLU A 504 14.31 14.38 -1.37
C GLU A 504 14.67 14.56 0.12
N ARG A 505 13.92 13.92 1.02
CA ARG A 505 14.09 13.96 2.48
C ARG A 505 14.59 12.65 3.07
N LEU A 506 14.72 11.58 2.30
CA LEU A 506 15.32 10.34 2.80
C LEU A 506 16.84 10.50 2.79
N ASP A 507 17.36 11.14 3.83
CA ASP A 507 18.81 11.18 4.09
C ASP A 507 19.36 9.74 4.12
N ASP A 508 20.23 9.45 3.17
CA ASP A 508 21.07 8.25 3.19
C ASP A 508 22.29 8.49 4.09
N ILE A 509 23.15 7.47 4.26
CA ILE A 509 24.38 7.64 5.03
C ILE A 509 25.24 8.77 4.45
N ALA A 510 25.62 9.70 5.32
CA ALA A 510 26.40 10.88 4.96
C ALA A 510 27.74 10.46 4.31
N PRO A 511 28.14 11.04 3.16
CA PRO A 511 29.25 10.52 2.35
C PRO A 511 30.60 10.38 3.08
N GLU A 512 30.87 11.16 4.13
CA GLU A 512 32.10 11.06 4.95
C GLU A 512 32.14 9.84 5.90
N GLN A 513 30.99 9.20 6.13
CA GLN A 513 30.85 7.95 6.88
C GLN A 513 31.02 6.71 5.98
N LEU A 514 30.78 6.86 4.67
CA LEU A 514 30.96 5.82 3.65
C LEU A 514 32.41 5.83 3.13
N VAL A 515 33.05 4.65 3.08
CA VAL A 515 34.34 4.46 2.40
C VAL A 515 34.23 3.27 1.46
N PHE A 516 34.06 3.55 0.18
CA PHE A 516 34.03 2.54 -0.88
C PHE A 516 35.43 1.98 -1.16
N GLY A 517 35.50 0.67 -1.43
CA GLY A 517 36.75 -0.02 -1.75
C GLY A 517 37.38 0.47 -3.05
N ASN A 518 38.71 0.36 -3.17
CA ASN A 518 39.48 0.87 -4.31
C ASN A 518 38.95 0.39 -5.68
N ASN A 519 38.42 -0.83 -5.75
CA ASN A 519 37.87 -1.44 -6.97
C ASN A 519 36.64 -0.70 -7.52
N PHE A 520 35.95 0.13 -6.72
CA PHE A 520 34.74 0.86 -7.15
C PHE A 520 35.07 2.13 -7.94
N ARG A 521 36.33 2.61 -7.93
CA ARG A 521 36.76 3.76 -8.73
C ARG A 521 37.05 3.31 -10.16
N ARG A 522 36.07 3.48 -11.06
CA ARG A 522 36.35 3.55 -12.51
C ARG A 522 37.34 4.70 -12.72
N LEU A 523 38.48 4.42 -13.36
CA LEU A 523 39.70 5.22 -13.25
C LEU A 523 39.61 6.65 -13.80
N ASP A 524 38.65 6.93 -14.70
CA ASP A 524 38.70 8.07 -15.61
C ASP A 524 37.67 9.18 -15.34
N GLN A 525 36.94 9.15 -14.22
CA GLN A 525 35.95 10.19 -13.89
C GLN A 525 35.97 10.63 -12.41
N PRO A 526 36.00 11.96 -12.13
CA PRO A 526 35.76 12.50 -10.79
C PRO A 526 34.26 12.54 -10.48
N VAL A 527 33.62 11.37 -10.48
CA VAL A 527 32.20 11.24 -10.06
C VAL A 527 32.11 11.50 -8.55
N ALA A 528 31.01 12.08 -8.11
CA ALA A 528 30.65 12.06 -6.68
C ALA A 528 30.61 10.59 -6.19
N SER A 529 30.99 10.35 -4.94
CA SER A 529 30.78 9.04 -4.33
C SER A 529 29.29 8.68 -4.40
N PRO A 530 28.91 7.47 -4.84
CA PRO A 530 27.51 7.08 -4.92
C PRO A 530 26.88 7.04 -3.52
N SER A 531 25.56 7.17 -3.45
CA SER A 531 24.83 6.89 -2.22
C SER A 531 24.95 5.40 -1.85
N LEU A 532 24.66 5.06 -0.59
CA LEU A 532 24.63 3.66 -0.18
C LEU A 532 23.50 2.89 -0.88
N GLN A 533 22.36 3.55 -1.07
CA GLN A 533 21.22 3.04 -1.83
C GLN A 533 21.59 2.73 -3.28
N GLU A 534 22.29 3.65 -3.97
CA GLU A 534 22.82 3.44 -5.32
C GLU A 534 23.84 2.31 -5.36
N PHE A 535 24.76 2.25 -4.40
CA PHE A 535 25.76 1.19 -4.30
C PHE A 535 25.12 -0.19 -4.14
N ILE A 536 24.17 -0.36 -3.21
CA ILE A 536 23.45 -1.64 -3.03
C ILE A 536 22.71 -2.00 -4.31
N ARG A 537 21.93 -1.07 -4.88
CA ARG A 537 21.15 -1.33 -6.09
C ARG A 537 22.04 -1.67 -7.30
N SER A 538 23.21 -1.03 -7.43
CA SER A 538 24.20 -1.38 -8.46
C SER A 538 24.76 -2.79 -8.26
N ARG A 539 25.10 -3.16 -7.02
CA ARG A 539 25.57 -4.52 -6.69
C ARG A 539 24.49 -5.59 -6.94
N MET A 540 23.21 -5.25 -6.73
CA MET A 540 22.07 -6.08 -7.12
C MET A 540 21.97 -6.23 -8.63
N HIS A 541 22.03 -5.14 -9.41
CA HIS A 541 22.03 -5.20 -10.88
C HIS A 541 23.18 -6.07 -11.41
N GLU A 542 24.42 -5.87 -10.96
CA GLU A 542 25.59 -6.67 -11.37
C GLU A 542 25.42 -8.17 -11.11
N HIS A 543 24.78 -8.55 -10.00
CA HIS A 543 24.49 -9.95 -9.67
C HIS A 543 23.34 -10.51 -10.50
N PHE A 544 22.22 -9.80 -10.59
CA PHE A 544 21.03 -10.31 -11.29
C PHE A 544 21.17 -10.29 -12.81
N GLU A 545 21.94 -9.35 -13.39
CA GLU A 545 22.36 -9.41 -14.80
C GLU A 545 23.17 -10.69 -15.06
N MET A 546 24.13 -11.02 -14.19
CA MET A 546 24.89 -12.28 -14.29
C MET A 546 23.98 -13.51 -14.23
N VAL A 547 23.00 -13.53 -13.32
CA VAL A 547 22.01 -14.62 -13.19
C VAL A 547 21.13 -14.75 -14.45
N ASP A 548 20.70 -13.64 -15.05
CA ASP A 548 19.92 -13.60 -16.29
C ASP A 548 20.74 -14.16 -17.48
N THR A 549 22.06 -13.91 -17.55
CA THR A 549 22.93 -14.54 -18.60
C THR A 549 22.99 -16.07 -18.54
N PHE A 550 22.55 -16.70 -17.45
CA PHE A 550 22.40 -18.16 -17.34
C PHE A 550 20.96 -18.66 -17.57
N GLY A 551 20.00 -17.76 -17.85
CA GLY A 551 18.61 -18.09 -18.20
C GLY A 551 17.65 -18.27 -17.02
N PHE A 552 18.00 -17.76 -15.84
CA PHE A 552 17.29 -17.99 -14.57
C PHE A 552 16.16 -16.99 -14.26
N GLY A 553 15.53 -16.42 -15.29
CA GLY A 553 14.48 -15.40 -15.17
C GLY A 553 15.03 -13.97 -15.25
N SER A 554 14.15 -13.02 -15.57
CA SER A 554 14.59 -11.65 -15.92
C SER A 554 15.18 -10.91 -14.71
N PHE A 555 16.32 -10.22 -14.90
CA PHE A 555 16.99 -9.52 -13.80
C PHE A 555 16.09 -8.52 -13.08
N GLN A 556 15.14 -7.89 -13.80
CA GLN A 556 14.23 -6.91 -13.23
C GLN A 556 13.16 -7.54 -12.32
N GLU A 557 12.66 -8.74 -12.64
CA GLU A 557 11.78 -9.52 -11.77
C GLU A 557 12.53 -10.01 -10.52
N LEU A 558 13.78 -10.43 -10.69
CA LEU A 558 14.66 -10.86 -9.60
C LEU A 558 14.97 -9.70 -8.64
N ILE A 559 15.26 -8.50 -9.15
CA ILE A 559 15.43 -7.28 -8.34
C ILE A 559 14.14 -6.99 -7.57
N THR A 560 12.99 -6.87 -8.24
CA THR A 560 11.71 -6.52 -7.56
C THR A 560 11.36 -7.53 -6.47
N THR A 561 11.43 -8.83 -6.79
CA THR A 561 11.24 -9.93 -5.83
C THR A 561 12.16 -9.81 -4.62
N THR A 562 13.41 -9.39 -4.86
CA THR A 562 14.41 -9.24 -3.80
C THR A 562 14.11 -8.01 -2.95
N GLU A 563 13.80 -6.86 -3.55
CA GLU A 563 13.44 -5.65 -2.81
C GLU A 563 12.16 -5.83 -1.98
N GLU A 564 11.19 -6.62 -2.44
CA GLU A 564 10.01 -7.01 -1.66
C GLU A 564 10.39 -7.90 -0.46
N ALA A 565 11.16 -8.98 -0.67
CA ALA A 565 11.65 -9.83 0.42
C ALA A 565 12.51 -9.05 1.44
N MET A 566 13.33 -8.10 0.97
CA MET A 566 14.13 -7.23 1.83
C MET A 566 13.25 -6.33 2.71
N CYS A 567 12.13 -5.84 2.18
CA CYS A 567 11.12 -5.09 2.94
C CYS A 567 10.50 -5.97 4.03
N GLU A 568 9.95 -7.14 3.69
CA GLU A 568 9.28 -8.05 4.63
C GLU A 568 10.19 -8.45 5.80
N ILE A 569 11.43 -8.83 5.50
CA ILE A 569 12.44 -9.20 6.51
C ILE A 569 12.75 -8.03 7.45
N TRP A 570 12.82 -6.79 6.92
CA TRP A 570 13.05 -5.60 7.74
C TRP A 570 11.88 -5.32 8.69
N VAL A 571 10.63 -5.51 8.25
CA VAL A 571 9.46 -5.39 9.14
C VAL A 571 9.55 -6.40 10.30
N THR A 572 9.77 -7.68 10.00
CA THR A 572 9.97 -8.70 11.06
C THR A 572 11.14 -8.34 11.98
N SER A 573 12.24 -7.81 11.44
CA SER A 573 13.41 -7.39 12.23
C SER A 573 13.08 -6.26 13.21
N LEU A 574 12.27 -5.28 12.79
CA LEU A 574 11.79 -4.19 13.66
C LEU A 574 10.86 -4.70 14.76
N GLU A 575 9.95 -5.62 14.45
CA GLU A 575 9.08 -6.27 15.45
C GLU A 575 9.93 -6.97 16.53
N GLN A 576 10.94 -7.74 16.15
CA GLN A 576 11.88 -8.40 17.08
C GLN A 576 12.65 -7.38 17.95
N LEU A 577 13.14 -6.28 17.36
CA LEU A 577 13.84 -5.23 18.11
C LEU A 577 12.90 -4.49 19.09
N SER A 578 11.61 -4.35 18.75
CA SER A 578 10.61 -3.74 19.64
C SER A 578 10.20 -4.61 20.83
N GLN A 579 10.34 -5.94 20.72
CA GLN A 579 10.03 -6.88 21.81
C GLN A 579 11.10 -6.88 22.93
N HIS A 580 12.29 -6.33 22.65
CA HIS A 580 13.39 -6.20 23.60
C HIS A 580 13.79 -4.73 23.87
N PRO A 581 12.87 -3.88 24.36
CA PRO A 581 13.14 -2.44 24.54
C PRO A 581 14.16 -2.14 25.66
N SER A 582 14.47 -3.11 26.50
CA SER A 582 15.12 -3.03 27.82
C SER A 582 16.56 -2.50 27.86
N GLN A 583 17.12 -2.04 26.74
CA GLN A 583 18.49 -1.50 26.65
C GLN A 583 18.61 -0.19 25.84
N ASN A 584 17.51 0.42 25.40
CA ASN A 584 17.54 1.74 24.74
C ASN A 584 17.62 2.92 25.74
N VAL A 585 18.28 2.73 26.89
CA VAL A 585 18.56 3.78 27.88
C VAL A 585 20.05 4.11 27.85
N LEU A 586 20.38 5.21 27.17
CA LEU A 586 21.66 5.92 27.20
C LEU A 586 21.37 7.41 27.41
#